data_AF-A0A9Q3CTC9-F1
#
_entry.id   AF-A0A9Q3CTC9-F1
#
_cell.length_a   1.000
_cell.length_b   1.000
_cell.length_c   1.000
_cell.angle_alpha   90.00
_cell.angle_beta   90.00
_cell.angle_gamma   90.00
#
_symmetry.space_group_name_H-M   'P 1'
#
loop_
_entity.id
_entity.type
_entity.pdbx_description
1 polymer ?
#
loop_
_entity_poly.entity_id
_entity_poly.type
_entity_poly.pdbx_seq_one_letter_code
_entity_poly.pdbx_strand_id
1 'polypeptide(L)'
;MYGIDIENSKNRNITIVTNKGKKFSLDIYQVSTHDPREELLNELREGQFSTTLTSEIKGHDMELYLDKERPYPPILRKPPYPAILETRKEIEKHINELLDMDVIRKIGHNEIVKITTPVIITWHDGNSRLCGDFRALNNYTKADRYPIPRIPHALDKLAKAKYISKMGCMKGFHQNGVKPSSMKLLRIICHMGIYEYTRMPFGIKNAPAHFQRMMDTIFQEEILEGWMVVYINYIIIYSETWEDHVQYIDRVISKCKPINLKLSLQKCNFGQQELLALGHKVSGLSLAIDQNEVAAVLKNPVPRNIKQM
;
A
#
# COMPACT_ATOMS: atom_id res chain seq x y z
N MET A 1 4.47 -17.69 8.21
CA MET A 1 5.36 -17.18 9.28
C MET A 1 6.76 -17.19 8.71
N TYR A 2 7.50 -16.06 8.76
CA TYR A 2 8.89 -16.06 8.33
C TYR A 2 9.75 -16.77 9.38
N GLY A 3 10.59 -17.70 8.95
CA GLY A 3 11.95 -17.80 9.45
C GLY A 3 12.76 -16.80 8.63
N ILE A 4 13.51 -15.97 9.34
CA ILE A 4 14.42 -15.00 8.77
C ILE A 4 15.81 -15.52 9.11
N ASP A 5 16.49 -16.11 8.12
CA ASP A 5 17.90 -16.46 8.24
C ASP A 5 18.73 -15.31 7.66
N ILE A 6 19.77 -14.91 8.38
CA ILE A 6 20.60 -13.78 7.99
C ILE A 6 21.92 -14.32 7.50
N GLU A 7 22.23 -14.08 6.22
CA GLU A 7 23.55 -14.37 5.68
C GLU A 7 24.39 -13.09 5.73
N ASN A 8 25.51 -13.18 6.46
CA ASN A 8 26.61 -12.22 6.45
C ASN A 8 26.34 -10.89 7.19
N SER A 9 26.38 -10.92 8.52
CA SER A 9 26.30 -9.72 9.39
C SER A 9 27.56 -8.84 9.36
N LYS A 10 28.65 -9.28 8.72
CA LYS A 10 29.97 -8.61 8.81
C LYS A 10 30.15 -7.39 7.90
N ASN A 11 29.26 -7.17 6.92
CA ASN A 11 29.32 -6.03 5.99
C ASN A 11 28.16 -5.04 6.20
N ARG A 12 28.22 -3.87 5.55
CA ARG A 12 27.23 -2.77 5.55
C ARG A 12 25.79 -3.18 5.15
N ASN A 13 25.61 -4.44 4.76
CA ASN A 13 24.40 -4.98 4.14
C ASN A 13 23.95 -6.21 4.93
N ILE A 14 22.78 -6.15 5.55
CA ILE A 14 22.13 -7.32 6.15
C ILE A 14 21.36 -8.04 5.06
N THR A 15 21.68 -9.30 4.79
CA THR A 15 20.89 -10.12 3.86
C THR A 15 19.85 -10.91 4.64
N ILE A 16 18.58 -10.51 4.58
CA ILE A 16 17.43 -11.26 5.08
C ILE A 16 17.04 -12.33 4.06
N VAL A 17 17.14 -13.59 4.43
CA VAL A 17 16.66 -14.73 3.65
C VAL A 17 15.32 -15.19 4.21
N THR A 18 14.30 -15.20 3.37
CA THR A 18 12.98 -15.75 3.72
C THR A 18 12.97 -17.28 3.66
N ASN A 19 12.05 -17.93 4.36
CA ASN A 19 11.77 -19.38 4.21
C ASN A 19 11.55 -19.87 2.77
N LYS A 20 11.24 -18.98 1.83
CA LYS A 20 11.09 -19.31 0.40
C LYS A 20 12.36 -19.02 -0.42
N GLY A 21 13.50 -18.81 0.24
CA GLY A 21 14.80 -18.55 -0.38
C GLY A 21 14.99 -17.14 -0.98
N LYS A 22 13.99 -16.25 -0.88
CA LYS A 22 14.17 -14.86 -1.34
C LYS A 22 15.11 -14.11 -0.39
N LYS A 23 16.15 -13.49 -0.95
CA LYS A 23 17.14 -12.67 -0.24
C LYS A 23 16.79 -11.18 -0.38
N PHE A 24 16.90 -10.42 0.71
CA PHE A 24 16.75 -8.96 0.73
C PHE A 24 17.96 -8.34 1.41
N SER A 25 18.60 -7.37 0.77
CA SER A 25 19.69 -6.63 1.39
C SER A 25 19.14 -5.36 2.04
N LEU A 26 19.37 -5.18 3.33
CA LEU A 26 19.19 -3.91 4.02
C LEU A 26 20.55 -3.25 4.16
N ASP A 27 20.74 -2.09 3.53
CA ASP A 27 21.87 -1.23 3.83
C ASP A 27 21.61 -0.56 5.18
N ILE A 28 22.45 -0.80 6.18
CA ILE A 28 22.38 -0.08 7.46
C ILE A 28 23.61 0.81 7.55
N TYR A 29 23.37 2.11 7.70
CA TYR A 29 24.45 3.07 7.85
C TYR A 29 25.02 3.02 9.28
N GLN A 30 26.35 2.91 9.37
CA GLN A 30 27.11 2.66 10.61
C GLN A 30 27.15 3.91 11.52
N VAL A 31 26.86 3.76 12.82
CA VAL A 31 27.44 4.62 13.89
C VAL A 31 27.81 3.76 15.12
N SER A 32 29.11 3.87 15.49
CA SER A 32 29.89 3.43 16.67
C SER A 32 29.59 2.17 17.51
N THR A 33 30.68 1.42 17.79
CA THR A 33 31.09 0.55 18.92
C THR A 33 30.12 -0.40 19.65
N HIS A 34 28.82 -0.18 19.64
CA HIS A 34 27.81 -1.17 20.03
C HIS A 34 27.21 -1.73 18.74
N ASP A 35 26.94 -3.04 18.65
CA ASP A 35 26.43 -3.63 17.42
C ASP A 35 24.92 -3.32 17.28
N PRO A 36 24.52 -2.29 16.53
CA PRO A 36 23.13 -1.83 16.48
C PRO A 36 22.27 -2.72 15.58
N ARG A 37 22.87 -3.78 15.02
CA ARG A 37 22.25 -4.71 14.08
C ARG A 37 21.40 -5.73 14.83
N GLU A 38 21.87 -6.30 15.95
CA GLU A 38 21.15 -7.39 16.66
C GLU A 38 19.80 -6.95 17.23
N GLU A 39 19.67 -5.70 17.70
CA GLU A 39 18.41 -5.16 18.23
C GLU A 39 17.35 -4.96 17.14
N LEU A 40 17.71 -4.28 16.03
CA LEU A 40 16.83 -4.17 14.87
C LEU A 40 16.48 -5.55 14.29
N LEU A 41 17.43 -6.49 14.30
CA LEU A 41 17.23 -7.85 13.81
C LEU A 41 16.24 -8.65 14.66
N ASN A 42 16.25 -8.48 16.00
CA ASN A 42 15.24 -9.09 16.87
C ASN A 42 13.86 -8.52 16.61
N GLU A 43 13.73 -7.20 16.43
CA GLU A 43 12.46 -6.56 16.11
C GLU A 43 11.88 -7.00 14.74
N LEU A 44 12.74 -7.15 13.74
CA LEU A 44 12.34 -7.64 12.41
C LEU A 44 11.85 -9.10 12.43
N ARG A 45 12.31 -9.91 13.39
CA ARG A 45 11.91 -11.31 13.57
C ARG A 45 10.49 -11.47 14.12
N GLU A 46 9.92 -10.45 14.79
CA GLU A 46 8.62 -10.55 15.48
C GLU A 46 7.34 -10.40 14.61
N GLY A 47 7.42 -10.71 13.31
CA GLY A 47 6.26 -11.27 12.58
C GLY A 47 5.27 -10.33 11.89
N GLN A 48 5.55 -9.02 11.76
CA GLN A 48 4.70 -8.10 10.97
C GLN A 48 5.15 -7.87 9.54
N PHE A 49 6.33 -8.35 9.17
CA PHE A 49 6.68 -8.45 7.77
C PHE A 49 5.92 -9.63 7.16
N SER A 50 5.47 -9.51 5.91
CA SER A 50 4.97 -10.67 5.14
C SER A 50 5.39 -10.60 3.66
N THR A 51 5.39 -11.75 2.97
CA THR A 51 5.50 -11.84 1.50
C THR A 51 4.14 -12.12 0.86
N THR A 52 3.15 -12.51 1.67
CA THR A 52 1.81 -12.91 1.23
C THR A 52 0.75 -12.27 2.13
N LEU A 53 -0.40 -11.93 1.58
CA LEU A 53 -1.57 -11.56 2.38
C LEU A 53 -2.07 -12.82 3.09
N THR A 54 -2.12 -12.81 4.41
CA THR A 54 -2.59 -13.96 5.21
C THR A 54 -3.84 -13.63 6.02
N SER A 55 -4.12 -12.36 6.27
CA SER A 55 -5.16 -11.91 7.20
C SER A 55 -5.46 -10.41 7.02
N GLU A 56 -6.68 -9.97 7.37
CA GLU A 56 -7.11 -8.56 7.33
C GLU A 56 -6.64 -7.74 8.53
N ILE A 57 -6.57 -6.43 8.30
CA ILE A 57 -6.51 -5.45 9.37
C ILE A 57 -7.79 -5.52 10.19
N LYS A 58 -7.64 -5.65 11.50
CA LYS A 58 -8.77 -5.75 12.43
C LYS A 58 -9.32 -4.37 12.79
N GLY A 59 -10.64 -4.25 12.84
CA GLY A 59 -11.33 -3.06 13.38
C GLY A 59 -11.38 -1.84 12.44
N HIS A 60 -10.88 -1.96 11.21
CA HIS A 60 -10.80 -0.84 10.26
C HIS A 60 -11.40 -1.19 8.89
N ASP A 61 -12.52 -1.91 8.91
CA ASP A 61 -13.24 -2.30 7.70
C ASP A 61 -13.79 -1.08 6.96
N MET A 62 -13.64 -1.10 5.64
CA MET A 62 -14.11 -0.05 4.77
C MET A 62 -15.61 -0.18 4.50
N GLU A 63 -16.28 0.96 4.52
CA GLU A 63 -17.69 1.08 4.13
C GLU A 63 -17.85 2.16 3.04
N LEU A 64 -18.69 1.84 2.06
CA LEU A 64 -19.01 2.68 0.92
C LEU A 64 -20.45 3.15 1.01
N TYR A 65 -20.63 4.44 0.76
CA TYR A 65 -21.95 5.06 0.67
C TYR A 65 -22.14 5.64 -0.72
N LEU A 66 -23.29 5.39 -1.31
CA LEU A 66 -23.66 5.97 -2.60
C LEU A 66 -24.50 7.23 -2.40
N ASP A 67 -24.38 8.19 -3.33
CA ASP A 67 -25.19 9.40 -3.40
C ASP A 67 -26.65 9.12 -3.80
N LYS A 68 -26.89 7.98 -4.45
CA LYS A 68 -28.20 7.55 -4.90
C LYS A 68 -28.61 6.25 -4.22
N GLU A 69 -29.84 6.23 -3.72
CA GLU A 69 -30.50 5.01 -3.29
C GLU A 69 -31.01 4.19 -4.48
N ARG A 70 -31.59 3.03 -4.19
CA ARG A 70 -32.15 2.15 -5.23
C ARG A 70 -33.38 2.81 -5.89
N PRO A 71 -33.62 2.60 -7.20
CA PRO A 71 -32.86 1.73 -8.11
C PRO A 71 -31.51 2.35 -8.54
N TYR A 72 -30.48 1.51 -8.64
CA TYR A 72 -29.16 1.97 -9.07
C TYR A 72 -29.17 2.37 -10.56
N PRO A 73 -28.42 3.40 -10.96
CA PRO A 73 -28.26 3.78 -12.36
C PRO A 73 -27.79 2.60 -13.23
N PRO A 74 -28.35 2.39 -14.44
CA PRO A 74 -27.95 1.30 -15.33
C PRO A 74 -26.44 1.25 -15.63
N ILE A 75 -25.77 2.40 -15.61
CA ILE A 75 -24.32 2.51 -15.84
C ILE A 75 -23.46 1.80 -14.78
N LEU A 76 -24.04 1.46 -13.62
CA LEU A 76 -23.39 0.63 -12.58
C LEU A 76 -23.49 -0.87 -12.85
N ARG A 77 -24.24 -1.29 -13.89
CA ARG A 77 -24.37 -2.68 -14.32
C ARG A 77 -23.77 -2.83 -15.71
N LYS A 78 -22.45 -2.97 -15.77
CA LYS A 78 -21.70 -3.13 -17.02
C LYS A 78 -21.42 -4.61 -17.34
N PRO A 79 -21.46 -5.03 -18.61
CA PRO A 79 -21.00 -6.35 -19.03
C PRO A 79 -19.47 -6.45 -18.94
N PRO A 80 -18.88 -7.67 -18.96
CA PRO A 80 -17.42 -7.81 -19.06
C PRO A 80 -16.92 -7.21 -20.37
N TYR A 81 -15.73 -6.60 -20.33
CA TYR A 81 -15.11 -6.14 -21.57
C TYR A 81 -14.62 -7.33 -22.41
N PRO A 82 -14.76 -7.28 -23.74
CA PRO A 82 -14.13 -8.25 -24.62
C PRO A 82 -12.61 -8.24 -24.42
N ALA A 83 -12.01 -9.43 -24.35
CA ALA A 83 -10.59 -9.59 -24.13
C ALA A 83 -10.01 -10.63 -25.10
N ILE A 84 -8.85 -10.33 -25.69
CA ILE A 84 -8.10 -11.28 -26.51
C ILE A 84 -7.53 -12.41 -25.65
N LEU A 85 -7.10 -13.50 -26.29
CA LEU A 85 -6.66 -14.72 -25.57
C LEU A 85 -5.56 -14.47 -24.55
N GLU A 86 -4.55 -13.66 -24.89
CA GLU A 86 -3.45 -13.30 -23.98
C GLU A 86 -3.96 -12.55 -22.74
N THR A 87 -4.82 -11.55 -22.95
CA THR A 87 -5.45 -10.80 -21.85
C THR A 87 -6.33 -11.69 -20.98
N ARG A 88 -7.03 -12.68 -21.57
CA ARG A 88 -7.86 -13.63 -20.81
C ARG A 88 -7.01 -14.50 -19.89
N LYS A 89 -5.86 -14.99 -20.36
CA LYS A 89 -4.90 -15.75 -19.54
C LYS A 89 -4.42 -14.94 -18.34
N GLU A 90 -4.09 -13.67 -18.54
CA GLU A 90 -3.69 -12.78 -17.44
C GLU A 90 -4.85 -12.52 -16.46
N ILE A 91 -6.07 -12.30 -16.96
CA ILE A 91 -7.25 -12.17 -16.10
C ILE A 91 -7.43 -13.42 -15.24
N GLU A 92 -7.35 -14.61 -15.84
CA GLU A 92 -7.49 -15.90 -15.14
C GLU A 92 -6.44 -16.05 -14.04
N LYS A 93 -5.18 -15.77 -14.36
CA LYS A 93 -4.07 -15.76 -13.41
C LYS A 93 -4.36 -14.84 -12.22
N HIS A 94 -4.67 -13.56 -12.47
CA HIS A 94 -4.93 -12.59 -11.41
C HIS A 94 -6.17 -12.92 -10.58
N ILE A 95 -7.24 -13.42 -11.19
CA ILE A 95 -8.44 -13.84 -10.46
C ILE A 95 -8.13 -14.99 -9.51
N ASN A 96 -7.38 -16.01 -9.96
CA ASN A 96 -6.98 -17.12 -9.11
C ASN A 96 -6.08 -16.66 -7.97
N GLU A 97 -5.09 -15.79 -8.24
CA GLU A 97 -4.25 -15.21 -7.19
C GLU A 97 -5.07 -14.44 -6.14
N LEU A 98 -6.10 -13.68 -6.56
CA LEU A 98 -6.97 -12.94 -5.64
C LEU A 98 -7.90 -13.86 -4.83
N LEU A 99 -8.33 -14.98 -5.40
CA LEU A 99 -9.08 -16.02 -4.68
C LEU A 99 -8.21 -16.70 -3.62
N ASP A 100 -6.98 -17.09 -3.98
CA ASP A 100 -6.03 -17.74 -3.08
C ASP A 100 -5.65 -16.85 -1.88
N MET A 101 -5.67 -15.53 -2.08
CA MET A 101 -5.41 -14.54 -1.03
C MET A 101 -6.66 -14.11 -0.24
N ASP A 102 -7.83 -14.69 -0.53
CA ASP A 102 -9.12 -14.30 0.07
C ASP A 102 -9.42 -12.80 -0.07
N VAL A 103 -8.99 -12.19 -1.20
CA VAL A 103 -9.26 -10.79 -1.55
C VAL A 103 -10.60 -10.64 -2.28
N ILE A 104 -10.97 -11.68 -3.03
CA ILE A 104 -12.26 -11.80 -3.70
C ILE A 104 -12.88 -13.16 -3.39
N ARG A 105 -14.20 -13.23 -3.48
CA ARG A 105 -14.96 -14.48 -3.51
C ARG A 105 -15.85 -14.56 -4.74
N LYS A 106 -16.14 -15.78 -5.20
CA LYS A 106 -17.12 -16.00 -6.26
C LYS A 106 -18.53 -15.78 -5.73
N ILE A 107 -19.39 -15.18 -6.55
CA ILE A 107 -20.80 -14.97 -6.21
C ILE A 107 -21.56 -16.31 -6.26
N GLY A 108 -22.37 -16.58 -5.22
CA GLY A 108 -23.20 -17.78 -5.14
C GLY A 108 -24.43 -17.74 -6.06
N HIS A 109 -24.97 -18.92 -6.39
CA HIS A 109 -26.08 -19.07 -7.34
C HIS A 109 -27.37 -18.30 -6.95
N ASN A 110 -27.61 -18.12 -5.66
CA ASN A 110 -28.82 -17.44 -5.14
C ASN A 110 -28.58 -15.95 -4.83
N GLU A 111 -27.39 -15.43 -5.09
CA GLU A 111 -27.07 -14.03 -4.80
C GLU A 111 -27.43 -13.11 -5.96
N ILE A 112 -28.37 -12.20 -5.73
CA ILE A 112 -28.81 -11.23 -6.74
C ILE A 112 -27.70 -10.22 -7.04
N VAL A 113 -27.35 -10.08 -8.31
CA VAL A 113 -26.34 -9.10 -8.78
C VAL A 113 -27.00 -7.84 -9.32
N LYS A 114 -26.75 -6.71 -8.65
CA LYS A 114 -27.28 -5.39 -9.02
C LYS A 114 -26.26 -4.45 -9.66
N ILE A 115 -24.98 -4.63 -9.30
CA ILE A 115 -23.85 -3.81 -9.74
C ILE A 115 -22.76 -4.74 -10.25
N THR A 116 -22.13 -4.37 -11.36
CA THR A 116 -21.01 -5.11 -11.95
C THR A 116 -20.00 -4.13 -12.55
N THR A 117 -18.74 -4.31 -12.18
CA THR A 117 -17.61 -3.52 -12.65
C THR A 117 -16.70 -4.38 -13.53
N PRO A 118 -16.55 -4.10 -14.84
CA PRO A 118 -15.68 -4.88 -15.70
C PRO A 118 -14.21 -4.68 -15.30
N VAL A 119 -13.43 -5.73 -15.51
CA VAL A 119 -11.98 -5.70 -15.28
C VAL A 119 -11.23 -5.38 -16.57
N ILE A 120 -10.06 -4.78 -16.41
CA ILE A 120 -9.07 -4.56 -17.47
C ILE A 120 -7.69 -5.03 -16.98
N ILE A 121 -6.83 -5.42 -17.92
CA ILE A 121 -5.41 -5.62 -17.64
C ILE A 121 -4.65 -4.38 -18.07
N THR A 122 -3.85 -3.85 -17.15
CA THR A 122 -2.88 -2.79 -17.45
C THR A 122 -1.48 -3.38 -17.40
N TRP A 123 -0.63 -3.01 -18.35
CA TRP A 123 0.75 -3.48 -18.44
C TRP A 123 1.72 -2.37 -18.04
N HIS A 124 2.75 -2.72 -17.28
CA HIS A 124 3.83 -1.82 -16.90
C HIS A 124 5.12 -2.62 -16.75
N ASP A 125 6.16 -2.25 -17.51
CA ASP A 125 7.47 -2.92 -17.52
C ASP A 125 7.36 -4.46 -17.61
N GLY A 126 6.54 -4.94 -18.56
CA GLY A 126 6.31 -6.38 -18.77
C GLY A 126 5.45 -7.08 -17.71
N ASN A 127 5.04 -6.38 -16.64
CA ASN A 127 4.16 -6.92 -15.62
C ASN A 127 2.70 -6.51 -15.86
N SER A 128 1.79 -7.48 -15.77
CA SER A 128 0.35 -7.26 -15.86
C SER A 128 -0.25 -6.95 -14.47
N ARG A 129 -1.32 -6.14 -14.45
CA ARG A 129 -2.13 -5.88 -13.27
C ARG A 129 -3.60 -5.91 -13.63
N LEU A 130 -4.40 -6.62 -12.85
CA LEU A 130 -5.86 -6.59 -12.97
C LEU A 130 -6.43 -5.36 -12.25
N CYS A 131 -7.26 -4.59 -12.94
CA CYS A 131 -7.90 -3.39 -12.43
C CYS A 131 -9.41 -3.43 -12.69
N GLY A 132 -10.23 -3.19 -11.67
CA GLY A 132 -11.64 -2.93 -11.85
C GLY A 132 -11.87 -1.51 -12.37
N ASP A 133 -12.69 -1.35 -13.41
CA ASP A 133 -13.07 -0.03 -13.94
C ASP A 133 -14.11 0.67 -13.06
N PHE A 134 -13.70 1.08 -11.86
CA PHE A 134 -14.57 1.70 -10.86
C PHE A 134 -14.97 3.14 -11.19
N ARG A 135 -14.64 3.69 -12.37
CA ARG A 135 -14.98 5.09 -12.72
C ARG A 135 -16.47 5.38 -12.60
N ALA A 136 -17.31 4.45 -13.08
CA ALA A 136 -18.76 4.58 -12.95
C ALA A 136 -19.20 4.58 -11.48
N LEU A 137 -18.69 3.63 -10.68
CA LEU A 137 -18.99 3.55 -9.25
C LEU A 137 -18.55 4.82 -8.51
N ASN A 138 -17.32 5.29 -8.74
CA ASN A 138 -16.74 6.46 -8.10
C ASN A 138 -17.53 7.76 -8.32
N ASN A 139 -18.24 7.89 -9.45
CA ASN A 139 -19.09 9.04 -9.74
C ASN A 139 -20.37 9.07 -8.87
N TYR A 140 -20.79 7.92 -8.34
CA TYR A 140 -21.95 7.80 -7.47
C TYR A 140 -21.57 7.52 -6.01
N THR A 141 -20.28 7.44 -5.69
CA THR A 141 -19.79 7.25 -4.33
C THR A 141 -19.65 8.60 -3.62
N LYS A 142 -20.29 8.72 -2.44
CA LYS A 142 -20.13 9.85 -1.52
C LYS A 142 -18.66 10.04 -1.23
N ALA A 143 -18.13 11.21 -1.58
CA ALA A 143 -16.71 11.50 -1.44
C ALA A 143 -16.33 11.59 0.04
N ASP A 144 -15.36 10.77 0.45
CA ASP A 144 -14.72 10.94 1.75
C ASP A 144 -13.61 12.00 1.63
N ARG A 145 -13.80 13.14 2.29
CA ARG A 145 -12.88 14.30 2.24
C ARG A 145 -11.94 14.32 3.44
N TYR A 146 -11.44 13.16 3.86
CA TYR A 146 -10.42 13.08 4.90
C TYR A 146 -9.12 13.78 4.43
N PRO A 147 -8.50 14.64 5.26
CA PRO A 147 -7.30 15.35 4.87
C PRO A 147 -6.13 14.37 4.69
N ILE A 148 -5.49 14.42 3.52
CA ILE A 148 -4.21 13.74 3.28
C ILE A 148 -3.11 14.80 3.37
N PRO A 149 -2.03 14.57 4.14
CA PRO A 149 -0.94 15.54 4.26
C PRO A 149 -0.38 15.95 2.91
N ARG A 150 -0.11 17.24 2.72
CA ARG A 150 0.62 17.71 1.53
C ARG A 150 2.06 17.27 1.64
N ILE A 151 2.60 16.70 0.57
CA ILE A 151 3.94 16.11 0.56
C ILE A 151 5.02 17.08 1.07
N PRO A 152 5.13 18.35 0.61
CA PRO A 152 6.17 19.24 1.12
C PRO A 152 6.09 19.46 2.63
N HIS A 153 4.89 19.72 3.16
CA HIS A 153 4.69 19.92 4.60
C HIS A 153 4.95 18.64 5.41
N ALA A 154 4.60 17.49 4.85
CA ALA A 154 4.91 16.19 5.45
C ALA A 154 6.43 15.96 5.51
N LEU A 155 7.19 16.46 4.53
CA LEU A 155 8.64 16.27 4.44
C LEU A 155 9.45 17.39 5.12
N ASP A 156 8.90 18.59 5.34
CA ASP A 156 9.59 19.69 6.05
C ASP A 156 10.00 19.27 7.47
N LYS A 157 9.23 18.38 8.11
CA LYS A 157 9.54 17.84 9.43
C LYS A 157 10.79 16.95 9.45
N LEU A 158 11.27 16.50 8.29
CA LEU A 158 12.48 15.68 8.15
C LEU A 158 13.76 16.53 8.15
N ALA A 159 13.66 17.87 8.11
CA ALA A 159 14.81 18.75 8.25
C ALA A 159 15.49 18.48 9.61
N LYS A 160 16.80 18.18 9.58
CA LYS A 160 17.67 17.73 10.71
C LYS A 160 17.69 16.22 11.01
N ALA A 161 16.89 15.39 10.33
CA ALA A 161 16.94 13.95 10.52
C ALA A 161 18.31 13.37 10.12
N LYS A 162 18.97 12.63 11.02
CA LYS A 162 20.19 11.87 10.68
C LYS A 162 19.88 10.46 10.21
N TYR A 163 18.80 9.88 10.73
CA TYR A 163 18.32 8.56 10.34
C TYR A 163 16.88 8.67 9.87
N ILE A 164 16.59 8.07 8.72
CA ILE A 164 15.26 8.06 8.12
C ILE A 164 14.94 6.61 7.75
N SER A 165 13.77 6.13 8.17
CA SER A 165 13.22 4.86 7.69
C SER A 165 11.90 5.11 7.00
N LYS A 166 11.71 4.45 5.87
CA LYS A 166 10.44 4.40 5.13
C LYS A 166 9.95 2.97 5.18
N MET A 167 8.77 2.75 5.73
CA MET A 167 8.14 1.43 5.85
C MET A 167 6.87 1.38 5.01
N GLY A 168 6.84 0.48 4.02
CA GLY A 168 5.70 0.34 3.12
C GLY A 168 4.80 -0.84 3.49
N CYS A 169 3.49 -0.60 3.56
CA CYS A 169 2.52 -1.68 3.80
C CYS A 169 2.47 -2.69 2.64
N MET A 170 2.34 -3.97 2.97
CA MET A 170 2.23 -5.06 2.00
C MET A 170 0.89 -5.02 1.27
N LYS A 171 0.89 -4.90 -0.06
CA LYS A 171 -0.35 -4.84 -0.88
C LYS A 171 -1.44 -3.90 -0.28
N GLY A 172 -0.99 -2.81 0.37
CA GLY A 172 -1.77 -1.78 1.09
C GLY A 172 -3.27 -2.05 1.25
N PHE A 173 -4.06 -1.60 0.28
CA PHE A 173 -5.52 -1.64 0.34
C PHE A 173 -6.11 -3.05 0.53
N HIS A 174 -5.52 -4.10 -0.04
CA HIS A 174 -6.04 -5.46 0.10
C HIS A 174 -5.91 -6.03 1.52
N GLN A 175 -5.25 -5.31 2.45
CA GLN A 175 -5.27 -5.69 3.87
C GLN A 175 -6.55 -5.24 4.59
N ASN A 176 -7.24 -4.20 4.12
CA ASN A 176 -8.46 -3.74 4.75
C ASN A 176 -9.64 -4.64 4.38
N GLY A 177 -10.38 -5.10 5.38
CA GLY A 177 -11.70 -5.70 5.18
C GLY A 177 -12.68 -4.71 4.53
N VAL A 178 -13.68 -5.24 3.86
CA VAL A 178 -14.82 -4.48 3.34
C VAL A 178 -16.06 -4.97 4.04
N LYS A 179 -16.89 -4.07 4.57
CA LYS A 179 -18.13 -4.49 5.23
C LYS A 179 -19.07 -5.21 4.22
N PRO A 180 -19.85 -6.22 4.66
CA PRO A 180 -20.79 -6.95 3.78
C PRO A 180 -21.78 -6.06 3.02
N SER A 181 -22.16 -4.90 3.59
CA SER A 181 -23.00 -3.88 2.93
C SER A 181 -22.36 -3.35 1.63
N SER A 182 -21.03 -3.20 1.65
CA SER A 182 -20.21 -2.58 0.61
C SER A 182 -19.63 -3.57 -0.38
N MET A 183 -19.42 -4.85 0.01
CA MET A 183 -18.95 -5.91 -0.90
C MET A 183 -19.83 -6.01 -2.16
N LYS A 184 -21.15 -5.84 -2.00
CA LYS A 184 -22.13 -5.87 -3.09
C LYS A 184 -21.96 -4.74 -4.11
N LEU A 185 -21.34 -3.64 -3.72
CA LEU A 185 -21.01 -2.50 -4.58
C LEU A 185 -19.67 -2.73 -5.32
N LEU A 186 -18.80 -3.55 -4.73
CA LEU A 186 -17.46 -3.87 -5.21
C LEU A 186 -17.41 -5.20 -5.98
N ARG A 187 -18.44 -5.44 -6.79
CA ARG A 187 -18.51 -6.62 -7.66
C ARG A 187 -17.78 -6.37 -8.97
N ILE A 188 -16.91 -7.30 -9.33
CA ILE A 188 -16.22 -7.32 -10.61
C ILE A 188 -16.75 -8.42 -11.53
N ILE A 189 -16.68 -8.18 -12.83
CA ILE A 189 -17.14 -9.12 -13.86
C ILE A 189 -16.05 -9.33 -14.92
N CYS A 190 -15.82 -10.60 -15.26
CA CYS A 190 -14.95 -11.03 -16.35
C CYS A 190 -15.56 -12.24 -17.07
N HIS A 191 -14.83 -12.82 -18.03
CA HIS A 191 -15.30 -14.00 -18.77
C HIS A 191 -15.44 -15.26 -17.91
N MET A 192 -14.84 -15.31 -16.71
CA MET A 192 -14.97 -16.42 -15.76
C MET A 192 -16.22 -16.32 -14.86
N GLY A 193 -16.89 -15.16 -14.86
CA GLY A 193 -18.06 -14.88 -14.04
C GLY A 193 -17.93 -13.61 -13.20
N ILE A 194 -18.67 -13.59 -12.09
CA ILE A 194 -18.80 -12.45 -11.20
C ILE A 194 -18.19 -12.80 -9.84
N TYR A 195 -17.39 -11.87 -9.33
CA TYR A 195 -16.71 -11.97 -8.05
C TYR A 195 -17.00 -10.70 -7.24
N GLU A 196 -16.91 -10.77 -5.92
CA GLU A 196 -16.93 -9.59 -5.06
C GLU A 196 -15.69 -9.50 -4.19
N TYR A 197 -15.24 -8.27 -3.99
CA TYR A 197 -14.14 -7.96 -3.10
C TYR A 197 -14.58 -8.11 -1.64
N THR A 198 -13.89 -8.99 -0.92
CA THR A 198 -13.91 -9.08 0.55
C THR A 198 -12.90 -8.12 1.17
N ARG A 199 -11.87 -7.75 0.40
CA ARG A 199 -10.84 -6.78 0.79
C ARG A 199 -10.82 -5.56 -0.12
N MET A 200 -10.40 -4.42 0.42
CA MET A 200 -10.53 -3.14 -0.28
C MET A 200 -9.76 -3.16 -1.61
N PRO A 201 -10.43 -2.95 -2.76
CA PRO A 201 -9.77 -2.95 -4.06
C PRO A 201 -9.06 -1.63 -4.37
N PHE A 202 -8.10 -1.71 -5.28
CA PHE A 202 -7.52 -0.51 -5.91
C PHE A 202 -8.53 0.15 -6.86
N GLY A 203 -8.39 1.47 -7.05
CA GLY A 203 -9.17 2.24 -8.03
C GLY A 203 -10.49 2.80 -7.51
N ILE A 204 -10.90 2.48 -6.28
CA ILE A 204 -12.07 3.11 -5.66
C ILE A 204 -11.69 4.47 -5.06
N LYS A 205 -12.61 5.44 -5.17
CA LYS A 205 -12.38 6.85 -4.82
C LYS A 205 -11.93 7.07 -3.38
N ASN A 206 -12.53 6.37 -2.43
CA ASN A 206 -12.33 6.62 -1.00
C ASN A 206 -11.21 5.76 -0.38
N ALA A 207 -10.56 4.86 -1.13
CA ALA A 207 -9.51 4.01 -0.57
C ALA A 207 -8.34 4.78 0.06
N PRO A 208 -7.78 5.84 -0.58
CA PRO A 208 -6.72 6.64 0.02
C PRO A 208 -7.14 7.32 1.33
N ALA A 209 -8.33 7.93 1.34
CA ALA A 209 -8.87 8.64 2.51
C ALA A 209 -9.11 7.68 3.69
N HIS A 210 -9.71 6.51 3.43
CA HIS A 210 -9.93 5.47 4.43
C HIS A 210 -8.61 4.98 5.03
N PHE A 211 -7.63 4.70 4.18
CA PHE A 211 -6.33 4.19 4.64
C PHE A 211 -5.55 5.25 5.43
N GLN A 212 -5.55 6.52 4.98
CA GLN A 212 -4.93 7.61 5.73
C GLN A 212 -5.58 7.78 7.10
N ARG A 213 -6.92 7.84 7.19
CA ARG A 213 -7.64 7.96 8.47
C ARG A 213 -7.29 6.83 9.42
N MET A 214 -7.24 5.60 8.92
CA MET A 214 -6.85 4.44 9.72
C MET A 214 -5.44 4.63 10.30
N MET A 215 -4.47 4.97 9.46
CA MET A 215 -3.09 5.14 9.90
C MET A 215 -2.92 6.31 10.87
N ASP A 216 -3.59 7.44 10.64
CA ASP A 216 -3.58 8.58 11.56
C ASP A 216 -4.20 8.20 12.91
N THR A 217 -5.22 7.34 12.92
CA THR A 217 -5.82 6.84 14.17
C THR A 217 -4.85 5.93 14.93
N ILE A 218 -4.14 5.05 14.22
CA ILE A 218 -3.19 4.10 14.82
C ILE A 218 -1.98 4.84 15.40
N PHE A 219 -1.43 5.79 14.62
CA PHE A 219 -0.16 6.45 14.90
C PHE A 219 -0.31 7.89 15.39
N GLN A 220 -1.49 8.23 15.94
CA GLN A 220 -1.81 9.61 16.34
C GLN A 220 -0.75 10.18 17.29
N GLU A 221 -0.36 9.41 18.29
CA GLU A 221 0.62 9.77 19.31
C GLU A 221 2.00 10.04 18.68
N GLU A 222 2.49 9.14 17.83
CA GLU A 222 3.79 9.28 17.17
C GLU A 222 3.84 10.47 16.21
N ILE A 223 2.73 10.76 15.53
CA ILE A 223 2.60 11.93 14.66
C ILE A 223 2.64 13.23 15.50
N LEU A 224 2.02 13.23 16.69
CA LEU A 224 2.00 14.38 17.60
C LEU A 224 3.35 14.60 18.28
N GLU A 225 4.07 13.53 18.62
CA GLU A 225 5.44 13.60 19.12
C GLU A 225 6.43 14.14 18.08
N GLY A 226 6.05 14.09 16.80
CA GLY A 226 6.73 14.84 15.74
C GLY A 226 7.94 14.14 15.13
N TRP A 227 8.09 12.83 15.34
CA TRP A 227 9.11 11.99 14.70
C TRP A 227 8.56 11.05 13.62
N MET A 228 7.23 11.05 13.40
CA MET A 228 6.56 10.24 12.39
C MET A 228 5.74 11.07 11.41
N VAL A 229 5.78 10.64 10.16
CA VAL A 229 4.91 11.09 9.07
C VAL A 229 4.26 9.87 8.43
N VAL A 230 2.94 9.86 8.37
CA VAL A 230 2.20 8.84 7.64
C VAL A 230 1.64 9.43 6.35
N TYR A 231 1.87 8.75 5.24
CA TYR A 231 1.28 9.06 3.95
C TYR A 231 0.67 7.80 3.32
N ILE A 232 -0.66 7.69 3.39
CA ILE A 232 -1.45 6.54 2.95
C ILE A 232 -0.82 5.23 3.46
N ASN A 233 -0.15 4.47 2.60
CA ASN A 233 0.40 3.16 2.90
C ASN A 233 1.88 3.18 3.34
N TYR A 234 2.46 4.37 3.52
CA TYR A 234 3.84 4.56 3.96
C TYR A 234 3.89 5.18 5.34
N ILE A 235 4.72 4.60 6.19
CA ILE A 235 5.14 5.16 7.47
C ILE A 235 6.57 5.65 7.28
N ILE A 236 6.82 6.92 7.57
CA ILE A 236 8.14 7.52 7.51
C ILE A 236 8.49 7.96 8.93
N ILE A 237 9.60 7.47 9.45
CA ILE A 237 10.10 7.83 10.77
C ILE A 237 11.48 8.44 10.64
N TYR A 238 11.83 9.31 11.57
CA TYR A 238 13.10 10.01 11.56
C TYR A 238 13.57 10.39 12.95
N SER A 239 14.89 10.46 13.11
CA SER A 239 15.55 10.73 14.40
C SER A 239 16.93 11.37 14.23
N GLU A 240 17.46 11.94 15.30
CA GLU A 240 18.82 12.49 15.34
C GLU A 240 19.87 11.52 15.90
N THR A 241 19.42 10.50 16.65
CA THR A 241 20.25 9.45 17.26
C THR A 241 19.79 8.07 16.78
N TRP A 242 20.70 7.10 16.76
CA TRP A 242 20.36 5.76 16.31
C TRP A 242 19.50 5.03 17.34
N GLU A 243 19.76 5.28 18.62
CA GLU A 243 19.07 4.70 19.76
C GLU A 243 17.58 5.04 19.73
N ASP A 244 17.24 6.32 19.51
CA ASP A 244 15.84 6.74 19.33
C ASP A 244 15.23 6.07 18.09
N HIS A 245 16.01 5.93 17.01
CA HIS A 245 15.53 5.34 15.76
C HIS A 245 15.09 3.88 15.91
N VAL A 246 15.86 3.09 16.66
CA VAL A 246 15.51 1.69 16.93
C VAL A 246 14.24 1.61 17.78
N GLN A 247 14.11 2.46 18.81
CA GLN A 247 12.90 2.52 19.64
C GLN A 247 11.66 2.93 18.82
N TYR A 248 11.81 3.86 17.87
CA TYR A 248 10.72 4.26 16.97
C TYR A 248 10.29 3.11 16.03
N ILE A 249 11.22 2.29 15.56
CA ILE A 249 10.90 1.11 14.76
C ILE A 249 10.12 0.09 15.59
N ASP A 250 10.56 -0.21 16.82
CA ASP A 250 9.83 -1.10 17.72
C ASP A 250 8.41 -0.58 17.97
N ARG A 251 8.24 0.68 18.36
CA ARG A 251 6.91 1.29 18.56
C ARG A 251 5.99 1.11 17.35
N VAL A 252 6.52 1.29 16.14
CA VAL A 252 5.76 1.06 14.90
C VAL A 252 5.32 -0.40 14.78
N ILE A 253 6.25 -1.33 14.93
CA ILE A 253 5.99 -2.78 14.81
C ILE A 253 4.98 -3.21 15.88
N SER A 254 5.16 -2.74 17.11
CA SER A 254 4.32 -3.01 18.27
C SER A 254 2.88 -2.50 18.09
N LYS A 255 2.66 -1.35 17.43
CA LYS A 255 1.30 -0.88 17.05
C LYS A 255 0.71 -1.65 15.86
N CYS A 256 1.53 -2.14 14.93
CA CYS A 256 1.06 -2.96 13.80
C CYS A 256 0.56 -4.35 14.21
N LYS A 257 1.19 -4.96 15.23
CA LYS A 257 0.88 -6.32 15.72
C LYS A 257 -0.60 -6.55 16.06
N PRO A 258 -1.25 -5.79 16.96
CA PRO A 258 -2.62 -6.08 17.42
C PRO A 258 -3.67 -5.94 16.31
N ILE A 259 -3.46 -4.99 15.40
CA ILE A 259 -4.37 -4.74 14.27
C ILE A 259 -4.06 -5.62 13.06
N ASN A 260 -2.99 -6.42 13.09
CA ASN A 260 -2.54 -7.26 11.98
C ASN A 260 -2.19 -6.46 10.70
N LEU A 261 -1.60 -5.26 10.86
CA LEU A 261 -1.08 -4.49 9.73
C LEU A 261 0.28 -5.06 9.31
N LYS A 262 0.39 -5.51 8.06
CA LYS A 262 1.60 -6.12 7.52
C LYS A 262 2.44 -5.14 6.70
N LEU A 263 3.74 -5.16 6.97
CA LEU A 263 4.75 -4.41 6.23
C LEU A 263 5.44 -5.29 5.17
N SER A 264 5.91 -4.67 4.10
CA SER A 264 6.64 -5.33 3.02
C SER A 264 8.11 -4.97 3.09
N LEU A 265 8.97 -5.93 3.40
CA LEU A 265 10.43 -5.73 3.45
C LEU A 265 10.98 -5.12 2.15
N GLN A 266 10.46 -5.56 0.99
CA GLN A 266 10.85 -5.02 -0.32
C GLN A 266 10.55 -3.53 -0.50
N LYS A 267 9.58 -3.00 0.25
CA LYS A 267 9.18 -1.59 0.21
C LYS A 267 9.73 -0.81 1.39
N CYS A 268 10.48 -1.45 2.28
CA CYS A 268 11.05 -0.82 3.46
C CYS A 268 12.52 -0.43 3.22
N ASN A 269 12.90 0.73 3.72
CA ASN A 269 14.27 1.20 3.84
C ASN A 269 14.46 1.62 5.29
N PHE A 270 15.57 1.21 5.92
CA PHE A 270 15.82 1.48 7.33
C PHE A 270 17.09 2.29 7.53
N GLY A 271 17.03 3.27 8.41
CA GLY A 271 18.22 3.95 8.94
C GLY A 271 19.06 4.71 7.91
N GLN A 272 18.47 5.20 6.83
CA GLN A 272 19.21 5.89 5.76
C GLN A 272 19.41 7.36 6.13
N GLN A 273 20.56 7.94 5.75
CA GLN A 273 20.78 9.39 5.83
C GLN A 273 20.02 10.15 4.72
N GLU A 274 19.78 9.46 3.61
CA GLU A 274 19.08 9.99 2.46
C GLU A 274 18.23 8.89 1.80
N LEU A 275 16.96 9.17 1.49
CA LEU A 275 16.10 8.22 0.81
C LEU A 275 15.09 8.89 -0.13
N LEU A 276 14.55 8.09 -1.07
CA LEU A 276 13.44 8.51 -1.92
C LEU A 276 12.10 8.26 -1.22
N ALA A 277 11.45 9.34 -0.79
CA ALA A 277 10.11 9.32 -0.20
C ALA A 277 9.17 10.26 -0.98
N LEU A 278 8.00 9.74 -1.32
CA LEU A 278 6.90 10.51 -1.90
C LEU A 278 7.28 11.32 -3.17
N GLY A 279 8.21 10.82 -3.99
CA GLY A 279 8.70 11.52 -5.19
C GLY A 279 9.80 12.56 -4.92
N HIS A 280 10.32 12.61 -3.70
CA HIS A 280 11.39 13.50 -3.29
C HIS A 280 12.58 12.69 -2.74
N LYS A 281 13.78 13.18 -3.00
CA LYS A 281 15.00 12.77 -2.31
C LYS A 281 15.08 13.57 -1.02
N VAL A 282 15.01 12.88 0.11
CA VAL A 282 14.95 13.48 1.44
C VAL A 282 16.23 13.15 2.19
N SER A 283 16.86 14.17 2.74
CA SER A 283 17.96 14.06 3.70
C SER A 283 17.78 15.06 4.85
N GLY A 284 18.51 14.88 5.95
CA GLY A 284 18.51 15.85 7.05
C GLY A 284 18.97 17.26 6.67
N LEU A 285 19.66 17.41 5.53
CA LEU A 285 20.24 18.67 5.07
C LEU A 285 19.47 19.31 3.90
N SER A 286 18.75 18.51 3.12
CA SER A 286 18.07 19.00 1.92
C SER A 286 16.86 18.16 1.54
N LEU A 287 15.83 18.86 1.05
CA LEU A 287 14.69 18.29 0.36
C LEU A 287 14.85 18.57 -1.13
N ALA A 288 15.10 17.53 -1.93
CA ALA A 288 15.21 17.65 -3.38
C ALA A 288 14.09 16.86 -4.07
N ILE A 289 13.66 17.29 -5.25
CA ILE A 289 12.69 16.55 -6.06
C ILE A 289 13.42 15.40 -6.77
N ASP A 290 12.79 14.24 -6.88
CA ASP A 290 13.32 13.13 -7.66
C ASP A 290 13.43 13.53 -9.13
N GLN A 291 14.66 13.53 -9.65
CA GLN A 291 14.97 13.90 -11.02
C GLN A 291 14.30 12.97 -12.05
N ASN A 292 13.96 11.74 -11.66
CA ASN A 292 13.22 10.81 -12.53
C ASN A 292 11.76 11.24 -12.72
N GLU A 293 11.10 11.72 -11.67
CA GLU A 293 9.74 12.28 -11.75
C GLU A 293 9.75 13.58 -12.56
N VAL A 294 10.75 14.44 -12.35
CA VAL A 294 10.95 15.65 -13.17
C VAL A 294 11.15 15.28 -14.64
N ALA A 295 12.00 14.29 -14.94
CA ALA A 295 12.24 13.84 -16.30
C ALA A 295 10.99 13.22 -16.94
N ALA A 296 10.14 12.53 -16.16
CA ALA A 296 8.87 12.00 -16.66
C ALA A 296 7.90 13.12 -17.06
N VAL A 297 7.82 14.19 -16.26
CA VAL A 297 7.01 15.38 -16.61
C VAL A 297 7.58 16.12 -17.81
N LEU A 298 8.91 16.32 -17.89
CA LEU A 298 9.56 17.00 -19.02
C LEU A 298 9.42 16.25 -20.34
N LYS A 299 9.24 14.93 -20.29
CA LYS A 299 8.98 14.08 -21.47
C LYS A 299 7.53 14.09 -21.91
N ASN A 300 6.61 14.65 -21.13
CA ASN A 300 5.21 14.72 -21.55
C ASN A 300 5.07 15.67 -22.75
N PRO A 301 4.30 15.27 -23.77
CA PRO A 301 4.02 16.15 -24.90
C PRO A 301 3.27 17.39 -24.43
N VAL A 302 3.54 18.53 -25.07
CA VAL A 302 2.84 19.80 -24.79
C VAL A 302 1.33 19.56 -24.83
N PRO A 303 0.59 19.94 -23.76
CA PRO A 303 -0.85 19.77 -23.70
C PRO A 303 -1.55 20.34 -24.93
N ARG A 304 -2.41 19.54 -25.57
CA ARG A 304 -3.18 19.96 -26.76
C ARG A 304 -4.64 20.25 -26.45
N ASN A 305 -5.10 20.02 -25.23
CA ASN A 305 -6.46 20.32 -24.80
C ASN A 305 -6.53 20.63 -23.30
N ILE A 306 -7.66 21.21 -22.88
CA ILE A 306 -7.92 21.63 -21.49
C ILE A 306 -7.82 20.46 -20.50
N LYS A 307 -8.07 19.21 -20.93
CA LYS A 307 -7.92 18.03 -20.05
C LYS A 307 -6.46 17.60 -19.86
N GLN A 308 -5.57 17.99 -20.77
CA GLN A 308 -4.14 17.68 -20.73
C GLN A 308 -3.32 18.80 -20.07
N MET A 309 -3.92 19.97 -19.90
CA MET A 309 -3.32 21.17 -19.30
C MET A 309 -3.55 21.17 -17.78
#